data_AF-A0A7X2P775-F1
#
_entry.id   AF-A0A7X2P775-F1
#
_cell.length_a   1.000
_cell.length_b   1.000
_cell.length_c   1.000
_cell.angle_alpha   90.00
_cell.angle_beta   90.00
_cell.angle_gamma   90.00
#
_symmetry.space_group_name_H-M   'P 1'
#
loop_
_entity.id
_entity.type
_entity.pdbx_description
1 polymer ?
#
loop_
_entity_poly.entity_id
_entity_poly.type
_entity_poly.pdbx_seq_one_letter_code
_entity_poly.pdbx_strand_id
1 'polypeptide(L)'
;MDTSIVNQYYLEHYFDFANAGQFLLAAFLGLAAVLAIILIAAKAGAKQEVRKADLENSRILYRRDSNDAYYGNGNPADHSRPEGSGSYTPSQLRHIRKKQYDLVERFFELCFSATSVLFFLTLYYLIDAHMPAAYAYWIQYQDVFLLIFILLSVFLTAWLDMTFVHLKYLGTEEKADVRLTSSFYIILILLYIRFIYQDTNYNQLILYFLTLAAGRFFYFDFTVKEFARMLKGIWRNLPILGLLAAYSAFVCWFGFHSGFLLTSNGVILSTFIAHLFMDLAIFLIARSHLLHLAIR
;
A
#
# COMPACT_ATOMS: atom_id res chain seq x y z
N MET A 1 -39.06 12.69 1.29
CA MET A 1 -38.62 11.63 2.21
C MET A 1 -37.82 12.30 3.31
N ASP A 2 -38.17 12.06 4.57
CA ASP A 2 -37.50 12.67 5.72
C ASP A 2 -36.01 12.28 5.75
N THR A 3 -35.14 13.28 5.84
CA THR A 3 -33.68 13.12 5.97
C THR A 3 -33.30 12.33 7.22
N SER A 4 -34.14 12.33 8.26
CA SER A 4 -33.95 11.53 9.47
C SER A 4 -34.06 10.02 9.22
N ILE A 5 -35.03 9.58 8.40
CA ILE A 5 -35.25 8.16 8.08
C ILE A 5 -34.11 7.63 7.21
N VAL A 6 -33.64 8.44 6.26
CA VAL A 6 -32.52 8.08 5.38
C VAL A 6 -31.21 7.97 6.18
N ASN A 7 -30.93 8.91 7.09
CA ASN A 7 -29.74 8.87 7.94
C ASN A 7 -29.77 7.69 8.92
N GLN A 8 -30.94 7.36 9.46
CA GLN A 8 -31.11 6.22 10.36
C GLN A 8 -30.90 4.89 9.61
N TYR A 9 -31.42 4.76 8.38
CA TYR A 9 -31.16 3.60 7.52
C TYR A 9 -29.66 3.40 7.24
N TYR A 10 -28.92 4.46 6.92
CA TYR A 10 -27.48 4.33 6.67
C TYR A 10 -26.71 3.91 7.92
N LEU A 11 -27.04 4.45 9.09
CA LEU A 11 -26.42 4.07 10.36
C LEU A 11 -26.74 2.62 10.72
N GLU A 12 -28.00 2.20 10.62
CA GLU A 12 -28.40 0.82 10.92
C GLU A 12 -27.80 -0.19 9.93
N HIS A 13 -27.67 0.19 8.64
CA HIS A 13 -27.11 -0.69 7.60
C HIS A 13 -25.61 -0.93 7.75
N TYR A 14 -24.81 0.11 8.01
CA TYR A 14 -23.35 -0.03 8.16
C TYR A 14 -22.92 -0.54 9.54
N PHE A 15 -23.72 -0.32 10.59
CA PHE A 15 -23.44 -0.82 11.95
C PHE A 15 -24.15 -2.14 12.30
N ASP A 16 -24.89 -2.74 11.37
CA ASP A 16 -25.37 -4.11 11.56
C ASP A 16 -24.17 -5.07 11.67
N PHE A 17 -23.97 -5.60 12.87
CA PHE A 17 -22.87 -6.50 13.19
C PHE A 17 -22.84 -7.75 12.30
N ALA A 18 -23.98 -8.21 11.79
CA ALA A 18 -24.03 -9.36 10.90
C ALA A 18 -23.40 -9.03 9.53
N ASN A 19 -23.77 -7.90 8.93
CA ASN A 19 -23.28 -7.50 7.62
C ASN A 19 -21.86 -6.94 7.69
N ALA A 20 -21.57 -6.09 8.69
CA ALA A 20 -20.24 -5.57 8.95
C ALA A 20 -19.25 -6.69 9.29
N GLY A 21 -19.69 -7.71 10.03
CA GLY A 21 -18.88 -8.89 10.35
C GLY A 21 -18.50 -9.71 9.13
N GLN A 22 -19.45 -9.96 8.22
CA GLN A 22 -19.17 -10.67 6.96
C GLN A 22 -18.23 -9.88 6.05
N PHE A 23 -18.42 -8.56 5.96
CA PHE A 23 -17.56 -7.68 5.19
C PHE A 23 -16.14 -7.60 5.77
N LEU A 24 -16.02 -7.52 7.10
CA LEU A 24 -14.73 -7.58 7.80
C LEU A 24 -14.02 -8.92 7.58
N LEU A 25 -14.76 -10.04 7.60
CA LEU A 25 -14.19 -11.36 7.31
C LEU A 25 -13.63 -11.41 5.87
N ALA A 26 -14.37 -10.89 4.89
CA ALA A 26 -13.90 -10.80 3.51
C ALA A 26 -12.63 -9.94 3.40
N ALA A 27 -12.59 -8.78 4.06
CA ALA A 27 -11.39 -7.94 4.12
C ALA A 27 -10.21 -8.71 4.74
N PHE A 28 -10.45 -9.42 5.85
CA PHE A 28 -9.43 -10.23 6.52
C PHE A 28 -8.89 -11.37 5.62
N LEU A 29 -9.77 -12.09 4.91
CA LEU A 29 -9.38 -13.14 3.98
C LEU A 29 -8.58 -12.58 2.79
N GLY A 30 -9.01 -11.44 2.24
CA GLY A 30 -8.28 -10.73 1.19
C GLY A 30 -6.89 -10.31 1.66
N LEU A 31 -6.79 -9.75 2.87
CA LEU A 31 -5.52 -9.39 3.48
C LEU A 31 -4.62 -10.60 3.69
N ALA A 32 -5.15 -11.71 4.21
CA ALA A 32 -4.40 -12.94 4.40
C ALA A 32 -3.82 -13.49 3.08
N ALA A 33 -4.60 -13.45 2.00
CA ALA A 33 -4.13 -13.85 0.68
C ALA A 33 -3.01 -12.94 0.16
N VAL A 34 -3.15 -11.62 0.30
CA VAL A 34 -2.12 -10.64 -0.08
C VAL A 34 -0.84 -10.86 0.71
N LEU A 35 -0.94 -11.01 2.04
CA LEU A 35 0.20 -11.30 2.88
C LEU A 35 0.88 -12.61 2.49
N ALA A 36 0.13 -13.67 2.18
CA ALA A 36 0.70 -14.92 1.70
C ALA A 36 1.49 -14.73 0.41
N ILE A 37 0.96 -13.98 -0.56
CA ILE A 37 1.65 -13.67 -1.81
C ILE A 37 2.94 -12.88 -1.53
N ILE A 38 2.87 -11.85 -0.68
CA ILE A 38 4.05 -11.04 -0.28
C ILE A 38 5.12 -11.93 0.35
N LEU A 39 4.74 -12.80 1.29
CA LEU A 39 5.68 -13.68 1.99
C LEU A 39 6.34 -14.71 1.07
N ILE A 40 5.57 -15.30 0.13
CA ILE A 40 6.09 -16.23 -0.87
C ILE A 40 7.06 -15.50 -1.83
N ALA A 41 6.67 -14.34 -2.34
CA ALA A 41 7.50 -13.53 -3.24
C ALA A 41 8.80 -13.09 -2.56
N ALA A 42 8.72 -12.63 -1.31
CA ALA A 42 9.86 -12.25 -0.50
C ALA A 42 10.85 -13.42 -0.30
N LYS A 43 10.32 -14.61 0.04
CA LYS A 43 11.13 -15.82 0.23
C LYS A 43 11.79 -16.27 -1.06
N ALA A 44 11.05 -16.26 -2.17
CA ALA A 44 11.59 -16.60 -3.50
C ALA A 44 12.69 -15.63 -3.93
N GLY A 45 12.46 -14.33 -3.78
CA GLY A 45 13.45 -13.29 -4.11
C GLY A 45 14.71 -13.39 -3.26
N ALA A 46 14.58 -13.59 -1.96
CA ALA A 46 15.73 -13.74 -1.06
C ALA A 46 16.52 -15.04 -1.33
N LYS A 47 15.84 -16.14 -1.68
CA LYS A 47 16.50 -17.39 -2.10
C LYS A 47 17.34 -17.20 -3.37
N GLN A 48 16.85 -16.41 -4.33
CA GLN A 48 17.60 -16.11 -5.54
C GLN A 48 18.86 -15.27 -5.26
N GLU A 49 18.77 -14.29 -4.36
CA GLU A 49 19.92 -13.47 -3.94
C GLU A 49 21.00 -14.31 -3.26
N VAL A 50 20.60 -15.16 -2.31
CA VAL A 50 21.51 -16.11 -1.65
C VAL A 50 22.21 -17.00 -2.67
N ARG A 51 21.45 -17.61 -3.58
CA ARG A 51 22.01 -18.48 -4.63
C ARG A 51 23.01 -17.76 -5.54
N LYS A 52 22.75 -16.49 -5.86
CA LYS A 52 23.68 -15.67 -6.67
C LYS A 52 24.98 -15.38 -5.91
N ALA A 53 24.89 -15.04 -4.63
CA ALA A 53 26.05 -14.79 -3.78
C ALA A 53 26.89 -16.05 -3.60
N ASP A 54 26.28 -17.21 -3.39
CA ASP A 54 26.99 -18.50 -3.27
C ASP A 54 27.72 -18.87 -4.57
N LEU A 55 27.10 -18.60 -5.73
CA LEU A 55 27.68 -18.86 -7.04
C LEU A 55 28.84 -17.89 -7.37
N GLU A 56 28.75 -16.65 -6.92
CA GLU A 56 29.82 -15.65 -7.03
C GLU A 56 31.01 -16.00 -6.12
N ASN A 57 30.75 -16.34 -4.86
CA ASN A 57 31.78 -16.81 -3.93
C ASN A 57 32.49 -18.06 -4.45
N SER A 58 31.74 -19.02 -4.99
CA SER A 58 32.32 -20.20 -5.63
C SER A 58 33.25 -19.81 -6.78
N ARG A 59 32.83 -18.88 -7.66
CA ARG A 59 33.68 -18.38 -8.74
C ARG A 59 34.97 -17.71 -8.25
N ILE A 60 34.91 -16.94 -7.16
CA ILE A 60 36.08 -16.29 -6.56
C ILE A 60 37.06 -17.34 -6.00
N LEU A 61 36.55 -18.35 -5.28
CA LEU A 61 37.35 -19.45 -4.75
C LEU A 61 38.04 -20.24 -5.85
N TYR A 62 37.29 -20.63 -6.90
CA TYR A 62 37.88 -21.29 -8.08
C TYR A 62 38.97 -20.45 -8.74
N ARG A 63 38.75 -19.13 -8.92
CA ARG A 63 39.75 -18.22 -9.50
C ARG A 63 41.01 -18.11 -8.63
N ARG A 64 40.86 -18.11 -7.31
CA ARG A 64 41.98 -18.06 -6.36
C ARG A 64 42.82 -19.33 -6.43
N ASP A 65 42.18 -20.50 -6.38
CA ASP A 65 42.86 -21.80 -6.46
C ASP A 65 43.61 -21.97 -7.80
N SER A 66 43.01 -21.48 -8.89
CA SER A 66 43.66 -21.42 -10.21
C SER A 66 44.94 -20.58 -10.21
N ASN A 67 44.95 -19.46 -9.47
CA ASN A 67 46.11 -18.59 -9.36
C ASN A 67 47.18 -19.20 -8.43
N ASP A 68 46.78 -19.84 -7.33
CA ASP A 68 47.71 -20.49 -6.40
C ASP A 68 48.39 -21.73 -7.05
N ALA A 69 47.68 -22.46 -7.91
CA ALA A 69 48.25 -23.52 -8.74
C ALA A 69 49.28 -22.99 -9.76
N TYR A 70 49.13 -21.76 -10.24
CA TYR A 70 50.07 -21.12 -11.17
C TYR A 70 51.35 -20.62 -10.48
N TYR A 71 51.28 -20.28 -9.18
CA TYR A 71 52.43 -19.85 -8.37
C TYR A 71 53.13 -20.99 -7.61
N GLY A 72 52.76 -22.25 -7.84
CA GLY A 72 53.52 -23.42 -7.40
C GLY A 72 53.65 -23.61 -5.89
N ASN A 73 52.77 -22.99 -5.09
CA ASN A 73 52.84 -23.05 -3.63
C ASN A 73 51.47 -23.39 -3.03
N GLY A 74 51.03 -24.65 -3.17
CA GLY A 74 49.74 -25.12 -2.65
C GLY A 74 49.83 -26.55 -2.11
N ASN A 75 49.66 -26.68 -0.79
CA ASN A 75 49.53 -27.97 -0.10
C ASN A 75 48.12 -28.55 -0.38
N PRO A 76 47.94 -29.79 -0.88
CA PRO A 76 46.64 -30.26 -1.43
C PRO A 76 45.55 -30.61 -0.40
N ALA A 77 45.68 -30.21 0.86
CA ALA A 77 45.06 -30.92 1.98
C ALA A 77 43.82 -30.28 2.62
N ASP A 78 43.30 -29.15 2.16
CA ASP A 78 42.10 -28.54 2.74
C ASP A 78 40.99 -28.33 1.71
N HIS A 79 40.44 -29.45 1.23
CA HIS A 79 39.18 -29.43 0.48
C HIS A 79 37.99 -29.66 1.42
N SER A 80 37.78 -28.68 2.30
CA SER A 80 36.48 -28.45 2.92
C SER A 80 35.51 -27.93 1.85
N ARG A 81 35.01 -28.84 1.00
CA ARG A 81 33.86 -28.61 0.13
C ARG A 81 32.74 -28.00 0.98
N PRO A 82 32.15 -26.85 0.61
CA PRO A 82 30.90 -26.47 1.24
C PRO A 82 29.87 -27.48 0.76
N GLU A 83 29.60 -28.49 1.58
CA GLU A 83 28.50 -29.41 1.34
C GLU A 83 27.24 -28.58 1.18
N GLY A 84 26.56 -28.79 0.05
CA GLY A 84 25.27 -28.25 -0.28
C GLY A 84 24.16 -28.82 0.60
N SER A 85 24.28 -28.68 1.91
CA SER A 85 23.14 -28.82 2.79
C SER A 85 22.17 -27.71 2.42
N GLY A 86 20.94 -28.06 2.06
CA GLY A 86 19.87 -27.11 1.75
C GLY A 86 19.42 -26.26 2.95
N SER A 87 20.29 -26.06 3.93
CA SER A 87 20.06 -25.34 5.18
C SER A 87 20.69 -23.97 5.09
N TYR A 88 19.85 -22.93 5.11
CA TYR A 88 20.30 -21.55 5.13
C TYR A 88 21.10 -21.23 6.40
N THR A 89 22.15 -20.42 6.27
CA THR A 89 22.89 -19.94 7.45
C THR A 89 22.01 -18.99 8.28
N PRO A 90 22.27 -18.84 9.60
CA PRO A 90 21.51 -17.92 10.45
C PRO A 90 21.45 -16.46 9.93
N SER A 91 22.53 -16.01 9.27
CA SER A 91 22.58 -14.67 8.65
C SER A 91 21.69 -14.57 7.42
N GLN A 92 21.65 -15.61 6.57
CA GLN A 92 20.76 -15.68 5.41
C GLN A 92 19.28 -15.74 5.84
N LEU A 93 18.96 -16.52 6.89
CA LEU A 93 17.61 -16.58 7.46
C LEU A 93 17.15 -15.21 8.00
N ARG A 94 18.04 -14.47 8.68
CA ARG A 94 17.74 -13.11 9.14
C ARG A 94 17.50 -12.16 7.97
N HIS A 95 18.27 -12.28 6.89
CA HIS A 95 18.10 -11.47 5.68
C HIS A 95 16.76 -11.73 4.99
N ILE A 96 16.39 -13.02 4.79
CA ILE A 96 15.08 -13.41 4.22
C ILE A 96 13.94 -12.81 5.05
N ARG A 97 14.03 -12.95 6.37
CA ARG A 97 13.01 -12.44 7.29
C ARG A 97 12.89 -10.93 7.27
N LYS A 98 14.02 -10.21 7.25
CA LYS A 98 14.03 -8.75 7.16
C LYS A 98 13.34 -8.27 5.88
N LYS A 99 13.58 -8.95 4.75
CA LYS A 99 12.92 -8.65 3.47
C LYS A 99 11.41 -8.91 3.50
N GLN A 100 10.98 -9.95 4.20
CA GLN A 100 9.55 -10.21 4.42
C GLN A 100 8.88 -9.09 5.23
N TYR A 101 9.48 -8.68 6.35
CA TYR A 101 8.96 -7.56 7.15
C TYR A 101 8.94 -6.26 6.35
N ASP A 102 10.00 -5.92 5.63
CA ASP A 102 10.08 -4.71 4.81
C ASP A 102 8.95 -4.63 3.77
N LEU A 103 8.69 -5.71 3.04
CA LEU A 103 7.62 -5.72 2.03
C LEU A 103 6.21 -5.61 2.64
N VAL A 104 5.99 -6.20 3.82
CA VAL A 104 4.70 -6.08 4.51
C VAL A 104 4.53 -4.68 5.09
N GLU A 105 5.57 -4.10 5.68
CA GLU A 105 5.55 -2.73 6.18
C GLU A 105 5.28 -1.71 5.07
N ARG A 106 5.89 -1.89 3.89
CA ARG A 106 5.58 -1.07 2.70
C ARG A 106 4.12 -1.18 2.28
N PHE A 107 3.55 -2.38 2.33
CA PHE A 107 2.15 -2.59 1.98
C PHE A 107 1.20 -1.90 2.97
N PHE A 108 1.47 -1.98 4.27
CA PHE A 108 0.67 -1.29 5.29
C PHE A 108 0.77 0.23 5.19
N GLU A 109 1.98 0.77 5.02
CA GLU A 109 2.18 2.21 4.77
C GLU A 109 1.40 2.67 3.54
N LEU A 110 1.37 1.86 2.48
CA LEU A 110 0.62 2.17 1.26
C LEU A 110 -0.90 2.21 1.52
N CYS A 111 -1.43 1.27 2.32
CA CYS A 111 -2.84 1.23 2.71
C CYS A 111 -3.24 2.47 3.53
N PHE A 112 -2.51 2.75 4.62
CA PHE A 112 -2.83 3.89 5.50
C PHE A 112 -2.72 5.23 4.78
N SER A 113 -1.70 5.37 3.93
CA SER A 113 -1.55 6.57 3.11
C SER A 113 -2.70 6.74 2.12
N ALA A 114 -3.18 5.66 1.50
CA ALA A 114 -4.35 5.70 0.62
C ALA A 114 -5.63 6.06 1.38
N THR A 115 -5.87 5.45 2.55
CA THR A 115 -7.04 5.71 3.39
C THR A 115 -7.10 7.17 3.83
N SER A 116 -5.96 7.75 4.22
CA SER A 116 -5.90 9.15 4.64
C SER A 116 -6.33 10.12 3.53
N VAL A 117 -5.88 9.88 2.30
CA VAL A 117 -6.27 10.70 1.15
C VAL A 117 -7.75 10.49 0.81
N LEU A 118 -8.23 9.24 0.82
CA LEU A 118 -9.65 8.93 0.58
C LEU A 118 -10.58 9.54 1.63
N PHE A 119 -10.16 9.60 2.90
CA PHE A 119 -10.93 10.22 3.97
C PHE A 119 -11.22 11.69 3.65
N PHE A 120 -10.18 12.46 3.33
CA PHE A 120 -10.32 13.87 3.01
C PHE A 120 -11.04 14.11 1.68
N LEU A 121 -10.88 13.23 0.71
CA LEU A 121 -11.60 13.30 -0.55
C LEU A 121 -13.10 13.02 -0.38
N THR A 122 -13.43 12.03 0.45
CA THR A 122 -14.80 11.70 0.83
C THR A 122 -15.43 12.83 1.63
N LEU A 123 -14.67 13.44 2.55
CA LEU A 123 -15.14 14.61 3.30
C LEU A 123 -15.43 15.79 2.38
N TYR A 124 -14.54 16.08 1.43
CA TYR A 124 -14.77 17.12 0.42
C TYR A 124 -16.05 16.84 -0.40
N TYR A 125 -16.21 15.60 -0.88
CA TYR A 125 -17.41 15.17 -1.61
C TYR A 125 -18.69 15.33 -0.77
N LEU A 126 -18.66 14.95 0.50
CA LEU A 126 -19.82 15.06 1.39
C LEU A 126 -20.20 16.51 1.68
N ILE A 127 -19.23 17.39 1.89
CA ILE A 127 -19.48 18.82 2.12
C ILE A 127 -20.10 19.46 0.87
N ASP A 128 -19.54 19.18 -0.30
CA ASP A 128 -20.05 19.67 -1.59
C ASP A 128 -21.50 19.23 -1.83
N ALA A 129 -21.82 17.96 -1.54
CA ALA A 129 -23.14 17.40 -1.78
C ALA A 129 -24.22 17.81 -0.75
N HIS A 130 -23.86 18.08 0.51
CA HIS A 130 -24.85 18.18 1.61
C HIS A 130 -24.86 19.50 2.39
N MET A 131 -24.00 20.49 2.08
CA MET A 131 -23.98 21.77 2.80
C MET A 131 -24.47 22.98 1.97
N PRO A 132 -25.79 23.16 1.75
CA PRO A 132 -26.33 24.31 1.02
C PRO A 132 -26.15 25.65 1.75
N ALA A 133 -26.05 25.64 3.10
CA ALA A 133 -25.89 26.84 3.91
C ALA A 133 -24.51 27.53 3.76
N ALA A 134 -23.50 26.78 3.32
CA ALA A 134 -22.15 27.29 3.10
C ALA A 134 -21.84 27.51 1.61
N TYR A 135 -22.80 27.24 0.70
CA TYR A 135 -22.59 27.19 -0.75
C TYR A 135 -21.92 28.45 -1.33
N ALA A 136 -22.32 29.63 -0.85
CA ALA A 136 -21.74 30.90 -1.30
C ALA A 136 -20.24 31.04 -0.96
N TYR A 137 -19.82 30.61 0.24
CA TYR A 137 -18.41 30.60 0.65
C TYR A 137 -17.65 29.40 0.08
N TRP A 138 -18.33 28.27 -0.07
CA TRP A 138 -17.79 27.03 -0.62
C TRP A 138 -17.32 27.22 -2.06
N ILE A 139 -18.15 27.80 -2.94
CA ILE A 139 -17.77 28.06 -4.34
C ILE A 139 -16.53 28.95 -4.43
N GLN A 140 -16.42 29.96 -3.56
CA GLN A 140 -15.33 30.94 -3.63
C GLN A 140 -13.97 30.35 -3.18
N TYR A 141 -13.98 29.41 -2.23
CA TYR A 141 -12.76 28.89 -1.60
C TYR A 141 -12.58 27.36 -1.74
N GLN A 142 -13.39 26.68 -2.55
CA GLN A 142 -13.36 25.23 -2.74
C GLN A 142 -11.95 24.70 -3.03
N ASP A 143 -11.18 25.38 -3.87
CA ASP A 143 -9.83 24.98 -4.26
C ASP A 143 -8.85 25.07 -3.07
N VAL A 144 -9.03 26.10 -2.23
CA VAL A 144 -8.22 26.32 -1.03
C VAL A 144 -8.53 25.26 0.03
N PHE A 145 -9.81 24.94 0.23
CA PHE A 145 -10.22 23.87 1.15
C PHE A 145 -9.71 22.50 0.70
N LEU A 146 -9.81 22.20 -0.60
CA LEU A 146 -9.27 20.97 -1.16
C LEU A 146 -7.76 20.86 -0.93
N LEU A 147 -7.00 21.94 -1.18
CA LEU A 147 -5.55 21.97 -0.92
C LEU A 147 -5.24 21.75 0.56
N ILE A 148 -5.97 22.40 1.48
CA ILE A 148 -5.81 22.21 2.92
C ILE A 148 -6.09 20.76 3.33
N PHE A 149 -7.16 20.16 2.81
CA PHE A 149 -7.51 18.76 3.09
C PHE A 149 -6.43 17.79 2.61
N ILE A 150 -5.80 18.06 1.47
CA ILE A 150 -4.67 17.26 0.98
C ILE A 150 -3.45 17.44 1.89
N LEU A 151 -3.16 18.64 2.38
CA LEU A 151 -2.11 18.85 3.38
C LEU A 151 -2.41 18.12 4.69
N LEU A 152 -3.65 18.18 5.18
CA LEU A 152 -4.11 17.46 6.36
C LEU A 152 -4.03 15.95 6.19
N SER A 153 -4.23 15.42 4.98
CA SER A 153 -4.04 13.99 4.69
C SER A 153 -2.61 13.51 4.95
N VAL A 154 -1.60 14.37 4.76
CA VAL A 154 -0.20 14.03 5.06
C VAL A 154 0.00 13.90 6.57
N PHE A 155 -0.59 14.81 7.35
CA PHE A 155 -0.55 14.73 8.81
C PHE A 155 -1.32 13.52 9.34
N LEU A 156 -2.51 13.25 8.81
CA LEU A 156 -3.31 12.09 9.20
C LEU A 156 -2.61 10.77 8.84
N THR A 157 -1.90 10.70 7.71
CA THR A 157 -1.06 9.54 7.39
C THR A 157 0.00 9.33 8.48
N ALA A 158 0.71 10.39 8.87
CA ALA A 158 1.71 10.29 9.94
C ALA A 158 1.11 9.86 11.29
N TRP A 159 -0.12 10.29 11.58
CA TRP A 159 -0.85 9.89 12.78
C TRP A 159 -1.30 8.41 12.74
N LEU A 160 -1.80 7.94 11.59
CA LEU A 160 -2.19 6.54 11.39
C LEU A 160 -0.98 5.61 11.52
N ASP A 161 0.16 5.98 10.92
CA ASP A 161 1.40 5.20 11.03
C ASP A 161 1.87 5.05 12.48
N MET A 162 1.72 6.09 13.30
CA MET A 162 2.10 6.02 14.71
C MET A 162 1.12 5.15 15.52
N THR A 163 -0.17 5.22 15.19
CA THR A 163 -1.25 4.66 16.01
C THR A 163 -1.53 3.19 15.68
N PHE A 164 -1.48 2.80 14.40
CA PHE A 164 -1.93 1.48 13.95
C PHE A 164 -0.80 0.43 13.95
N VAL A 165 0.36 0.74 13.34
CA VAL A 165 1.48 -0.21 13.22
C VAL A 165 2.81 0.52 13.38
N HIS A 166 3.57 0.21 14.43
CA HIS A 166 4.94 0.72 14.57
C HIS A 166 5.86 0.06 13.52
N LEU A 167 6.02 0.71 12.37
CA LEU A 167 6.92 0.31 11.29
C LEU A 167 8.37 0.44 11.77
N LYS A 168 9.08 -0.67 11.93
CA LYS A 168 10.43 -0.72 12.53
C LYS A 168 11.52 -0.95 11.48
N TYR A 169 11.16 -1.46 10.30
CA TYR A 169 12.10 -1.91 9.28
C TYR A 169 12.17 -0.99 8.05
N LEU A 170 11.16 -0.13 7.85
CA LEU A 170 11.11 0.84 6.76
C LEU A 170 11.90 2.12 7.09
N GLY A 171 12.84 2.51 6.22
CA GLY A 171 13.60 3.76 6.38
C GLY A 171 12.80 5.02 6.01
N THR A 172 13.19 6.18 6.54
CA THR A 172 12.49 7.46 6.30
C THR A 172 12.40 7.85 4.83
N GLU A 173 13.46 7.60 4.03
CA GLU A 173 13.44 7.85 2.58
C GLU A 173 12.50 6.89 1.84
N GLU A 174 12.50 5.61 2.21
CA GLU A 174 11.63 4.61 1.58
C GLU A 174 10.16 4.86 1.91
N LYS A 175 9.88 5.39 3.10
CA LYS A 175 8.55 5.84 3.50
C LYS A 175 8.03 6.95 2.59
N ALA A 176 8.88 7.91 2.22
CA ALA A 176 8.52 8.96 1.28
C ALA A 176 8.23 8.39 -0.12
N ASP A 177 9.05 7.46 -0.62
CA ASP A 177 8.82 6.76 -1.89
C ASP A 177 7.50 5.97 -1.89
N VAL A 178 7.14 5.32 -0.78
CA VAL A 178 5.88 4.57 -0.65
C VAL A 178 4.68 5.50 -0.62
N ARG A 179 4.74 6.61 0.12
CA ARG A 179 3.68 7.65 0.14
C ARG A 179 3.50 8.35 -1.20
N LEU A 180 4.57 8.42 -1.98
CA LEU A 180 4.48 8.86 -3.37
C LEU A 180 3.76 7.83 -4.23
N THR A 181 4.09 6.55 -4.04
CA THR A 181 3.45 5.42 -4.73
C THR A 181 1.96 5.33 -4.42
N SER A 182 1.53 5.61 -3.18
CA SER A 182 0.09 5.70 -2.82
C SER A 182 -0.60 6.88 -3.50
N SER A 183 0.11 7.98 -3.76
CA SER A 183 -0.48 9.10 -4.52
C SER A 183 -0.83 8.65 -5.95
N PHE A 184 0.01 7.84 -6.59
CA PHE A 184 -0.32 7.21 -7.89
C PHE A 184 -1.49 6.24 -7.78
N TYR A 185 -1.56 5.45 -6.70
CA TYR A 185 -2.70 4.57 -6.44
C TYR A 185 -4.03 5.33 -6.44
N ILE A 186 -4.08 6.46 -5.71
CA ILE A 186 -5.29 7.29 -5.64
C ILE A 186 -5.62 7.90 -7.01
N ILE A 187 -4.62 8.36 -7.76
CA ILE A 187 -4.82 8.81 -9.14
C ILE A 187 -5.47 7.70 -10.00
N LEU A 188 -5.01 6.46 -9.89
CA LEU A 188 -5.56 5.33 -10.64
C LEU A 188 -7.02 5.04 -10.25
N ILE A 189 -7.36 5.06 -8.95
CA ILE A 189 -8.74 4.92 -8.48
C ILE A 189 -9.61 6.03 -9.06
N LEU A 190 -9.17 7.29 -9.01
CA LEU A 190 -9.98 8.40 -9.48
C LEU A 190 -10.14 8.40 -11.00
N LEU A 191 -9.09 8.04 -11.73
CA LEU A 191 -9.20 7.82 -13.17
C LEU A 191 -10.16 6.68 -13.51
N TYR A 192 -10.15 5.60 -12.73
CA TYR A 192 -11.09 4.50 -12.86
C TYR A 192 -12.55 4.94 -12.59
N ILE A 193 -12.79 5.68 -11.52
CA ILE A 193 -14.13 6.22 -11.20
C ILE A 193 -14.63 7.12 -12.33
N ARG A 194 -13.78 8.01 -12.85
CA ARG A 194 -14.10 8.87 -14.00
C ARG A 194 -14.48 8.06 -15.24
N PHE A 195 -13.75 6.97 -15.51
CA PHE A 195 -13.98 6.15 -16.69
C PHE A 195 -15.32 5.41 -16.63
N ILE A 196 -15.69 4.88 -15.46
CA ILE A 196 -16.89 4.06 -15.30
C ILE A 196 -18.16 4.91 -15.14
N TYR A 197 -18.11 6.00 -14.36
CA TYR A 197 -19.35 6.64 -13.94
C TYR A 197 -19.89 7.71 -14.89
N GLN A 198 -19.13 8.19 -15.89
CA GLN A 198 -19.53 9.24 -16.86
C GLN A 198 -20.35 10.42 -16.27
N ASP A 199 -20.27 10.64 -14.97
CA ASP A 199 -21.17 11.53 -14.25
C ASP A 199 -20.42 12.83 -13.95
N THR A 200 -21.06 13.94 -14.27
CA THR A 200 -20.49 15.28 -14.12
C THR A 200 -20.17 15.62 -12.66
N ASN A 201 -20.84 14.95 -11.71
CA ASN A 201 -20.64 15.12 -10.27
C ASN A 201 -19.19 14.87 -9.82
N TYR A 202 -18.44 14.01 -10.53
CA TYR A 202 -17.06 13.71 -10.18
C TYR A 202 -16.03 14.42 -11.05
N ASN A 203 -16.45 15.07 -12.14
CA ASN A 203 -15.52 15.60 -13.13
C ASN A 203 -14.63 16.69 -12.55
N GLN A 204 -15.19 17.64 -11.80
CA GLN A 204 -14.42 18.72 -11.19
C GLN A 204 -13.48 18.17 -10.11
N LEU A 205 -13.99 17.40 -9.14
CA LEU A 205 -13.21 16.79 -8.06
C LEU A 205 -12.06 15.91 -8.59
N ILE A 206 -12.33 15.05 -9.59
CA ILE A 206 -11.30 14.17 -10.18
C ILE A 206 -10.28 14.97 -10.99
N LEU A 207 -10.71 15.97 -11.77
CA LEU A 207 -9.78 16.82 -12.52
C LEU A 207 -8.89 17.64 -11.59
N TYR A 208 -9.43 18.20 -10.50
CA TYR A 208 -8.66 18.95 -9.52
C TYR A 208 -7.65 18.07 -8.80
N PHE A 209 -8.07 16.90 -8.31
CA PHE A 209 -7.16 15.98 -7.66
C PHE A 209 -6.09 15.46 -8.63
N LEU A 210 -6.47 15.11 -9.87
CA LEU A 210 -5.51 14.69 -10.90
C LEU A 210 -4.51 15.81 -11.21
N THR A 211 -4.96 17.06 -11.32
CA THR A 211 -4.10 18.22 -11.59
C THR A 211 -3.20 18.56 -10.41
N LEU A 212 -3.67 18.41 -9.18
CA LEU A 212 -2.89 18.69 -7.96
C LEU A 212 -1.89 17.58 -7.64
N ALA A 213 -2.30 16.32 -7.83
CA ALA A 213 -1.38 15.18 -7.75
C ALA A 213 -0.34 15.25 -8.87
N ALA A 214 -0.72 15.59 -10.11
CA ALA A 214 0.22 15.90 -11.19
C ALA A 214 1.10 17.11 -10.86
N GLY A 215 0.55 18.17 -10.25
CA GLY A 215 1.28 19.35 -9.79
C GLY A 215 2.37 19.01 -8.77
N ARG A 216 2.15 18.01 -7.91
CA ARG A 216 3.19 17.47 -7.02
C ARG A 216 4.39 16.89 -7.78
N PHE A 217 4.18 16.38 -8.99
CA PHE A 217 5.22 15.81 -9.86
C PHE A 217 5.81 16.82 -10.85
N PHE A 218 5.04 17.81 -11.27
CA PHE A 218 5.42 18.75 -12.33
C PHE A 218 5.78 20.15 -11.84
N TYR A 219 5.34 20.58 -10.65
CA TYR A 219 5.38 22.00 -10.25
C TYR A 219 6.38 22.35 -9.15
N PHE A 220 6.87 21.39 -8.33
CA PHE A 220 7.57 21.77 -7.09
C PHE A 220 9.10 21.63 -7.04
N ASP A 221 9.75 20.59 -7.58
CA ASP A 221 11.23 20.50 -7.57
C ASP A 221 11.75 19.26 -8.29
N PHE A 222 11.68 19.20 -9.63
CA PHE A 222 12.21 18.05 -10.35
C PHE A 222 13.23 18.45 -11.40
N THR A 223 14.50 18.33 -11.01
CA THR A 223 15.50 17.98 -12.00
C THR A 223 15.06 16.66 -12.66
N VAL A 224 15.19 16.50 -13.98
CA VAL A 224 14.81 15.24 -14.70
C VAL A 224 15.38 13.99 -14.02
N LYS A 225 16.54 14.13 -13.36
CA LYS A 225 17.19 13.09 -12.55
C LYS A 225 16.39 12.67 -11.31
N GLU A 226 15.78 13.61 -10.60
CA GLU A 226 14.93 13.33 -9.44
C GLU A 226 13.63 12.68 -9.87
N PHE A 227 13.03 13.15 -10.98
CA PHE A 227 11.84 12.54 -11.55
C PHE A 227 12.11 11.10 -12.00
N ALA A 228 13.24 10.84 -12.66
CA ALA A 228 13.65 9.49 -13.04
C ALA A 228 13.89 8.58 -11.82
N ARG A 229 14.44 9.13 -10.72
CA ARG A 229 14.61 8.41 -9.45
C ARG A 229 13.25 8.05 -8.84
N MET A 230 12.28 8.97 -8.89
CA MET A 230 10.92 8.73 -8.41
C MET A 230 10.19 7.67 -9.24
N LEU A 231 10.25 7.77 -10.58
CA LEU A 231 9.71 6.77 -11.50
C LEU A 231 10.30 5.39 -11.24
N LYS A 232 11.62 5.32 -11.01
CA LYS A 232 12.28 4.06 -10.64
C LYS A 232 11.77 3.54 -9.29
N GLY A 233 11.52 4.41 -8.32
CA GLY A 233 10.92 4.07 -7.02
C GLY A 233 9.53 3.48 -7.15
N ILE A 234 8.67 4.10 -7.96
CA ILE A 234 7.32 3.60 -8.29
C ILE A 234 7.41 2.26 -9.01
N TRP A 235 8.28 2.13 -10.01
CA TRP A 235 8.45 0.88 -10.75
C TRP A 235 8.91 -0.28 -9.86
N ARG A 236 9.74 0.01 -8.85
CA ARG A 236 10.16 -0.96 -7.84
C ARG A 236 9.01 -1.39 -6.93
N ASN A 237 8.11 -0.47 -6.57
CA ASN A 237 6.96 -0.74 -5.70
C ASN A 237 5.70 -1.15 -6.48
N LEU A 238 5.73 -1.17 -7.81
CA LEU A 238 4.62 -1.50 -8.69
C LEU A 238 3.96 -2.87 -8.40
N PRO A 239 4.70 -3.94 -8.04
CA PRO A 239 4.08 -5.20 -7.63
C PRO A 239 3.22 -5.06 -6.37
N ILE A 240 3.68 -4.29 -5.39
CA ILE A 240 2.95 -4.04 -4.13
C ILE A 240 1.74 -3.15 -4.39
N LEU A 241 1.90 -2.15 -5.27
CA LEU A 241 0.81 -1.31 -5.75
C LEU A 241 -0.28 -2.14 -6.45
N GLY A 242 0.12 -3.08 -7.31
CA GLY A 242 -0.81 -4.01 -7.96
C GLY A 242 -1.55 -4.90 -6.97
N LEU A 243 -0.87 -5.36 -5.91
CA LEU A 243 -1.50 -6.10 -4.82
C LEU A 243 -2.51 -5.26 -4.05
N LEU A 244 -2.20 -3.99 -3.74
CA LEU A 244 -3.15 -3.08 -3.11
C LEU A 244 -4.37 -2.85 -4.01
N ALA A 245 -4.16 -2.62 -5.31
CA ALA A 245 -5.25 -2.45 -6.26
C ALA A 245 -6.14 -3.70 -6.35
N ALA A 246 -5.54 -4.90 -6.43
CA ALA A 246 -6.29 -6.15 -6.44
C ALA A 246 -7.06 -6.38 -5.13
N TYR A 247 -6.45 -6.08 -3.98
CA TYR A 247 -7.08 -6.21 -2.68
C TYR A 247 -8.27 -5.27 -2.53
N SER A 248 -8.09 -3.99 -2.84
CA SER A 248 -9.17 -3.01 -2.82
C SER A 248 -10.27 -3.36 -3.81
N ALA A 249 -9.92 -3.80 -5.03
CA ALA A 249 -10.91 -4.23 -6.02
C ALA A 249 -11.73 -5.44 -5.51
N PHE A 250 -11.09 -6.41 -4.87
CA PHE A 250 -11.77 -7.56 -4.27
C PHE A 250 -12.73 -7.14 -3.15
N VAL A 251 -12.28 -6.31 -2.20
CA VAL A 251 -13.10 -5.85 -1.07
C VAL A 251 -14.27 -5.00 -1.57
N CYS A 252 -14.04 -4.07 -2.49
CA CYS A 252 -15.10 -3.27 -3.10
C CYS A 252 -16.09 -4.14 -3.88
N TRP A 253 -15.60 -5.08 -4.71
CA TRP A 253 -16.45 -6.01 -5.46
C TRP A 253 -17.34 -6.84 -4.53
N PHE A 254 -16.76 -7.42 -3.47
CA PHE A 254 -17.52 -8.17 -2.47
C PHE A 254 -18.53 -7.29 -1.75
N GLY A 255 -18.16 -6.06 -1.40
CA GLY A 255 -19.03 -5.10 -0.73
C GLY A 255 -20.23 -4.70 -1.57
N PHE A 256 -20.06 -4.47 -2.87
CA PHE A 256 -21.18 -4.19 -3.78
C PHE A 256 -22.02 -5.45 -4.05
N HIS A 257 -21.40 -6.62 -4.17
CA HIS A 257 -22.11 -7.88 -4.43
C HIS A 257 -22.97 -8.33 -3.24
N SER A 258 -22.48 -8.13 -2.01
CA SER A 258 -23.21 -8.42 -0.77
C SER A 258 -24.28 -7.37 -0.43
N GLY A 259 -24.34 -6.25 -1.15
CA GLY A 259 -25.23 -5.13 -0.85
C GLY A 259 -24.81 -4.29 0.36
N PHE A 260 -23.63 -4.54 0.94
CA PHE A 260 -23.09 -3.76 2.06
C PHE A 260 -22.67 -2.35 1.60
N LEU A 261 -21.98 -2.25 0.46
CA LEU A 261 -21.63 -0.97 -0.14
C LEU A 261 -22.77 -0.48 -1.03
N LEU A 262 -23.29 0.71 -0.71
CA LEU A 262 -24.40 1.31 -1.42
C LEU A 262 -23.89 2.15 -2.59
N THR A 263 -24.47 1.96 -3.77
CA THR A 263 -24.13 2.72 -4.99
C THR A 263 -24.66 4.16 -4.95
N SER A 264 -25.65 4.44 -4.11
CA SER A 264 -26.27 5.76 -3.92
C SER A 264 -25.38 6.77 -3.18
N ASN A 265 -24.42 6.28 -2.39
CA ASN A 265 -23.56 7.08 -1.50
C ASN A 265 -22.38 7.75 -2.20
N GLY A 266 -22.23 7.51 -3.50
CA GLY A 266 -21.07 7.88 -4.27
C GLY A 266 -19.93 6.88 -4.11
N VAL A 267 -19.27 6.58 -5.23
CA VAL A 267 -18.26 5.52 -5.33
C VAL A 267 -17.04 5.82 -4.45
N ILE A 268 -16.72 7.11 -4.27
CA ILE A 268 -15.61 7.56 -3.42
C ILE A 268 -15.87 7.19 -1.96
N LEU A 269 -17.07 7.45 -1.44
CA LEU A 269 -17.46 7.10 -0.06
C LEU A 269 -17.44 5.58 0.14
N SER A 270 -18.00 4.81 -0.80
CA SER A 270 -17.97 3.34 -0.73
C SER A 270 -16.55 2.77 -0.78
N THR A 271 -15.67 3.37 -1.59
CA THR A 271 -14.24 2.99 -1.65
C THR A 271 -13.51 3.34 -0.36
N PHE A 272 -13.83 4.48 0.25
CA PHE A 272 -13.30 4.87 1.55
C PHE A 272 -13.73 3.92 2.67
N ILE A 273 -15.02 3.55 2.72
CA ILE A 273 -15.52 2.55 3.69
C ILE A 273 -14.80 1.22 3.52
N ALA A 274 -14.61 0.74 2.29
CA ALA A 274 -13.83 -0.46 2.02
C ALA A 274 -12.40 -0.36 2.60
N HIS A 275 -11.73 0.77 2.42
CA HIS A 275 -10.39 1.01 2.97
C HIS A 275 -10.37 1.05 4.50
N LEU A 276 -11.41 1.58 5.16
CA LEU A 276 -11.51 1.50 6.63
C LEU A 276 -11.56 0.06 7.14
N PHE A 277 -12.29 -0.82 6.46
CA PHE A 277 -12.32 -2.25 6.80
C PHE A 277 -11.00 -2.95 6.50
N MET A 278 -10.31 -2.54 5.42
CA MET A 278 -8.96 -3.02 5.13
C MET A 278 -7.98 -2.65 6.24
N ASP A 279 -8.00 -1.40 6.71
CA ASP A 279 -7.15 -0.91 7.80
C ASP A 279 -7.50 -1.55 9.14
N LEU A 280 -8.78 -1.78 9.40
CA LEU A 280 -9.23 -2.54 10.57
C LEU A 280 -8.70 -3.98 10.54
N ALA A 281 -8.74 -4.65 9.37
CA ALA A 281 -8.15 -5.98 9.22
C ALA A 281 -6.64 -5.97 9.46
N ILE A 282 -5.91 -4.96 8.96
CA ILE A 282 -4.47 -4.78 9.21
C ILE A 282 -4.22 -4.60 10.70
N PHE A 283 -4.99 -3.74 11.37
CA PHE A 283 -4.89 -3.51 12.81
C PHE A 283 -5.07 -4.80 13.62
N LEU A 284 -6.08 -5.61 13.28
CA LEU A 284 -6.35 -6.88 13.95
C LEU A 284 -5.19 -7.89 13.76
N ILE A 285 -4.64 -8.00 12.54
CA ILE A 285 -3.49 -8.88 12.28
C ILE A 285 -2.23 -8.40 13.02
N ALA A 286 -1.97 -7.08 13.00
CA ALA A 286 -0.82 -6.50 13.66
C ALA A 286 -0.88 -6.70 15.18
N ARG A 287 -2.07 -6.55 15.78
CA ARG A 287 -2.28 -6.71 17.23
C ARG A 287 -2.25 -8.17 17.69
N SER A 288 -2.72 -9.10 16.85
CA SER A 288 -2.84 -10.53 17.20
C SER A 288 -1.53 -11.32 17.12
N HIS A 289 -0.38 -10.67 16.81
CA HIS A 289 0.93 -11.32 16.60
C HIS A 289 0.94 -12.42 15.51
N LEU A 290 -0.15 -12.61 14.75
CA LEU A 290 -0.25 -13.61 13.69
C LEU A 290 0.83 -13.44 12.62
N LEU A 291 1.24 -12.20 12.36
CA LEU A 291 2.30 -11.89 11.42
C LEU A 291 3.67 -12.42 11.88
N HIS A 292 3.97 -12.38 13.20
CA HIS A 292 5.19 -13.00 13.74
C HIS A 292 5.14 -14.53 13.62
N LEU A 293 3.96 -15.14 13.78
CA LEU A 293 3.78 -16.58 13.64
C LEU A 293 3.92 -17.04 12.18
N ALA A 294 3.37 -16.27 11.22
CA ALA A 294 3.43 -16.57 9.79
C ALA A 294 4.83 -16.40 9.18
N ILE A 295 5.68 -15.56 9.79
CA ILE A 295 7.05 -15.28 9.33
C ILE A 295 8.10 -16.19 9.99
N ARG A 296 7.74 -16.92 11.05
CA ARG A 296 8.62 -17.87 11.74
C ARG A 296 8.85 -19.15 10.93
#